data_AF-A0A1Y2E6Y6-F1
#
_entry.id   AF-A0A1Y2E6Y6-F1
#
_cell.length_a   1.000
_cell.length_b   1.000
_cell.length_c   1.000
_cell.angle_alpha   90.00
_cell.angle_beta   90.00
_cell.angle_gamma   90.00
#
_symmetry.space_group_name_H-M   'P 1'
#
loop_
_entity.id
_entity.type
_entity.pdbx_description
1 polymer ?
#
loop_
_entity_poly.entity_id
_entity_poly.type
_entity_poly.pdbx_seq_one_letter_code
_entity_poly.pdbx_strand_id
1 'polypeptide(L)'
;MKAAPAYADDVRYQQHFEIFQAAFWQKTPFKGPPTPEILEKWEHITTHPVLNLTAEEVTSQGLSIDSAQYPKSLGGGYMGYVESSHQLHCLHTLWATKHLIKYPELFPNMLAKQQEDPELEDAHFEHCVDVVRQRLMCTADPAIVTFQWIMGLPRPYPNFHTGHMCTDYGALRDWTDRRAADLDKLEG
;
A
#
# COMPACT_ATOMS: atom_id res chain seq x y z
N MET A 1 16.69 26.08 -0.83
CA MET A 1 15.39 25.39 -0.66
C MET A 1 14.85 25.10 -2.05
N LYS A 2 14.75 23.83 -2.46
CA LYS A 2 14.10 23.49 -3.73
C LYS A 2 12.58 23.66 -3.52
N ALA A 3 11.94 24.41 -4.40
CA ALA A 3 10.49 24.57 -4.39
C ALA A 3 9.81 23.20 -4.50
N ALA A 4 8.76 22.98 -3.71
CA ALA A 4 7.92 21.79 -3.86
C ALA A 4 7.31 21.79 -5.28
N PRO A 5 7.32 20.66 -6.00
CA PRO A 5 6.81 20.60 -7.35
C PRO A 5 5.30 20.91 -7.38
N ALA A 6 4.90 21.72 -8.34
CA ALA A 6 3.52 22.11 -8.58
C ALA A 6 2.73 20.96 -9.21
N TYR A 7 2.42 19.89 -8.46
CA TYR A 7 1.42 18.90 -8.89
C TYR A 7 0.68 18.28 -7.71
N ALA A 8 -0.42 18.93 -7.35
CA ALA A 8 -1.67 18.39 -6.82
C ALA A 8 -2.46 19.61 -6.36
N ASP A 9 -3.76 19.66 -6.63
CA ASP A 9 -4.66 20.30 -5.67
C ASP A 9 -4.53 19.52 -4.35
N ASP A 10 -3.53 19.85 -3.53
CA ASP A 10 -3.30 19.56 -2.11
C ASP A 10 -3.49 18.15 -1.53
N VAL A 11 -3.84 17.11 -2.31
CA VAL A 11 -4.16 15.75 -1.78
C VAL A 11 -2.99 15.13 -0.99
N ARG A 12 -1.74 15.38 -1.40
CA ARG A 12 -0.55 14.82 -0.72
C ARG A 12 -0.30 15.42 0.67
N TYR A 13 -0.89 16.58 0.96
CA TYR A 13 -0.72 17.33 2.20
C TYR A 13 -1.99 17.40 3.04
N GLN A 14 -3.10 16.82 2.56
CA GLN A 14 -4.28 16.62 3.37
C GLN A 14 -3.94 15.65 4.49
N GLN A 15 -3.74 16.20 5.67
CA GLN A 15 -3.47 15.45 6.88
C GLN A 15 -4.63 15.56 7.85
N HIS A 16 -4.93 14.47 8.53
CA HIS A 16 -5.93 14.43 9.59
C HIS A 16 -5.38 13.70 10.81
N PHE A 17 -5.96 14.01 11.97
CA PHE A 17 -5.69 13.27 13.19
C PHE A 17 -6.66 12.09 13.30
N GLU A 18 -6.13 10.90 13.63
CA GLU A 18 -6.92 9.69 13.81
C GLU A 18 -6.46 8.92 15.05
N ILE A 19 -7.40 8.32 15.78
CA ILE A 19 -7.10 7.37 16.86
C ILE A 19 -7.21 5.96 16.31
N PHE A 20 -6.10 5.23 16.29
CA PHE A 20 -6.08 3.88 15.77
C PHE A 20 -6.94 2.94 16.61
N GLN A 21 -7.76 2.14 15.93
CA GLN A 21 -8.55 1.08 16.52
C GLN A 21 -7.75 -0.23 16.49
N ALA A 22 -6.65 -0.27 17.26
CA ALA A 22 -5.60 -1.29 17.13
C ALA A 22 -5.54 -2.32 18.28
N ALA A 23 -6.58 -2.40 19.13
CA ALA A 23 -6.63 -3.46 20.14
C ALA A 23 -6.62 -4.86 19.50
N PHE A 24 -5.97 -5.85 20.14
CA PHE A 24 -5.79 -7.18 19.56
C PHE A 24 -7.10 -7.90 19.20
N TRP A 25 -8.17 -7.66 19.94
CA TRP A 25 -9.48 -8.25 19.68
C TRP A 25 -10.44 -7.32 18.91
N GLN A 26 -10.01 -6.09 18.62
CA GLN A 26 -10.76 -5.19 17.77
C GLN A 26 -10.90 -5.81 16.38
N LYS A 27 -12.12 -5.86 15.86
CA LYS A 27 -12.37 -6.20 14.45
C LYS A 27 -12.21 -4.96 13.59
N THR A 28 -11.58 -5.12 12.45
CA THR A 28 -11.48 -4.08 11.41
C THR A 28 -11.76 -4.74 10.05
N PRO A 29 -12.16 -3.99 9.02
CA PRO A 29 -12.43 -4.55 7.69
C PRO A 29 -11.24 -5.29 7.03
N PHE A 30 -10.02 -5.07 7.53
CA PHE A 30 -8.79 -5.67 7.00
C PHE A 30 -8.21 -6.82 7.86
N LYS A 31 -8.79 -7.11 9.03
CA LYS A 31 -8.17 -7.98 10.04
C LYS A 31 -8.93 -9.28 10.25
N GLY A 32 -8.20 -10.38 10.14
CA GLY A 32 -8.70 -11.72 10.45
C GLY A 32 -8.34 -12.72 9.37
N PRO A 33 -8.98 -13.92 9.38
CA PRO A 33 -8.90 -14.88 8.29
C PRO A 33 -9.38 -14.27 6.95
N PRO A 34 -8.91 -14.79 5.80
CA PRO A 34 -9.28 -14.33 4.46
C PRO A 34 -10.73 -14.68 4.09
N THR A 35 -11.69 -13.97 4.68
CA THR A 35 -13.08 -14.03 4.22
C THR A 35 -13.24 -13.28 2.90
N PRO A 36 -14.27 -13.57 2.08
CA PRO A 36 -14.51 -12.83 0.84
C PRO A 36 -14.55 -11.30 1.04
N GLU A 37 -15.18 -10.84 2.12
CA GLU A 37 -15.25 -9.41 2.47
C GLU A 37 -13.85 -8.82 2.75
N ILE A 38 -13.02 -9.53 3.54
CA ILE A 38 -11.66 -9.06 3.86
C ILE A 38 -10.78 -9.06 2.61
N LEU A 39 -10.90 -10.08 1.75
CA LEU A 39 -10.15 -10.16 0.49
C LEU A 39 -10.53 -9.02 -0.45
N GLU A 40 -11.82 -8.69 -0.57
CA GLU A 40 -12.30 -7.56 -1.37
C GLU A 40 -11.73 -6.22 -0.84
N LYS A 41 -11.68 -6.03 0.47
CA LYS A 41 -11.09 -4.83 1.08
C LYS A 41 -9.60 -4.71 0.78
N TRP A 42 -8.85 -5.80 0.90
CA TRP A 42 -7.44 -5.82 0.54
C TRP A 42 -7.21 -5.58 -0.95
N GLU A 43 -7.97 -6.23 -1.82
CA GLU A 43 -7.88 -6.03 -3.27
C GLU A 43 -8.02 -4.55 -3.62
N HIS A 44 -9.08 -3.89 -3.13
CA HIS A 44 -9.34 -2.48 -3.43
C HIS A 44 -8.16 -1.55 -3.12
N ILE A 45 -7.47 -1.74 -1.98
CA ILE A 45 -6.37 -0.84 -1.59
C ILE A 45 -5.00 -1.26 -2.15
N THR A 46 -4.88 -2.49 -2.66
CA THR A 46 -3.62 -3.04 -3.18
C THR A 46 -3.53 -3.06 -4.69
N THR A 47 -4.64 -2.87 -5.41
CA THR A 47 -4.60 -2.67 -6.86
C THR A 47 -3.71 -1.47 -7.19
N HIS A 48 -2.88 -1.60 -8.22
CA HIS A 48 -1.98 -0.55 -8.71
C HIS A 48 -2.49 0.02 -10.04
N PRO A 49 -3.37 1.03 -10.03
CA PRO A 49 -3.65 1.76 -11.25
C PRO A 49 -2.34 2.35 -11.80
N VAL A 50 -1.96 1.91 -13.00
CA VAL A 50 -0.80 2.48 -13.68
C VAL A 50 -1.22 3.80 -14.30
N LEU A 51 -0.48 4.85 -14.02
CA LEU A 51 -0.72 6.21 -14.45
C LEU A 51 0.02 6.49 -15.76
N ASN A 52 -0.57 7.38 -16.56
CA ASN A 52 0.07 7.96 -17.73
C ASN A 52 0.57 9.38 -17.39
N LEU A 53 1.84 9.48 -17.02
CA LEU A 53 2.46 10.68 -16.47
C LEU A 53 3.08 11.55 -17.58
N THR A 54 3.02 12.86 -17.43
CA THR A 54 3.75 13.78 -18.30
C THR A 54 5.24 13.81 -17.95
N ALA A 55 6.09 14.27 -18.88
CA ALA A 55 7.52 14.47 -18.61
C ALA A 55 7.77 15.45 -17.44
N GLU A 56 6.92 16.47 -17.31
CA GLU A 56 6.96 17.43 -16.19
C GLU A 56 6.69 16.72 -14.86
N GLU A 57 5.66 15.87 -14.79
CA GLU A 57 5.33 15.13 -13.57
C GLU A 57 6.46 14.17 -13.14
N VAL A 58 7.13 13.52 -14.10
CA VAL A 58 8.29 12.66 -13.84
C VAL A 58 9.47 13.49 -13.33
N THR A 59 9.88 14.52 -14.07
CA THR A 59 11.06 15.33 -13.74
C THR A 59 10.89 16.14 -12.47
N SER A 60 9.67 16.59 -12.15
CA SER A 60 9.35 17.33 -10.92
C SER A 60 9.58 16.50 -9.65
N GLN A 61 9.53 15.18 -9.76
CA GLN A 61 9.85 14.23 -8.68
C GLN A 61 11.34 13.85 -8.66
N GLY A 62 12.15 14.45 -9.52
CA GLY A 62 13.56 14.13 -9.68
C GLY A 62 13.80 12.78 -10.37
N LEU A 63 12.79 12.23 -11.06
CA LEU A 63 12.90 10.96 -11.79
C LEU A 63 13.40 11.20 -13.23
N SER A 64 14.03 10.17 -13.81
CA SER A 64 14.56 10.24 -15.19
C SER A 64 13.46 10.08 -16.24
N ILE A 65 13.58 10.84 -17.33
CA ILE A 65 12.77 10.70 -18.55
C ILE A 65 13.19 9.51 -19.43
N ASP A 66 14.15 8.72 -18.98
CA ASP A 66 14.46 7.38 -19.53
C ASP A 66 13.46 6.31 -19.06
N SER A 67 12.50 6.69 -18.20
CA SER A 67 11.42 5.82 -17.73
C SER A 67 10.58 5.29 -18.91
N ALA A 68 10.00 4.10 -18.74
CA ALA A 68 9.17 3.48 -19.76
C ALA A 68 7.98 4.37 -20.15
N GLN A 69 7.72 4.48 -21.44
CA GLN A 69 6.59 5.22 -22.00
C GLN A 69 5.55 4.28 -22.58
N TYR A 70 4.30 4.71 -22.52
CA TYR A 70 3.25 4.13 -23.33
C TYR A 70 3.50 4.40 -24.83
N PRO A 71 3.02 3.52 -25.72
CA PRO A 71 2.86 3.84 -27.13
C PRO A 71 2.11 5.17 -27.33
N LYS A 72 2.38 5.88 -28.44
CA LYS A 72 1.65 7.12 -28.78
C LYS A 72 0.14 6.93 -28.90
N SER A 73 -0.31 5.76 -29.36
CA SER A 73 -1.73 5.38 -29.43
C SER A 73 -2.43 5.41 -28.06
N LEU A 74 -1.65 5.34 -26.98
CA LEU A 74 -2.10 5.30 -25.59
C LEU A 74 -1.73 6.57 -24.83
N GLY A 75 -1.41 7.64 -25.56
CA GLY A 75 -1.10 8.96 -24.99
C GLY A 75 0.40 9.27 -24.89
N GLY A 76 1.29 8.28 -25.02
CA GLY A 76 2.73 8.53 -25.14
C GLY A 76 3.45 9.07 -23.89
N GLY A 77 2.78 9.12 -22.74
CA GLY A 77 3.41 9.52 -21.48
C GLY A 77 4.06 8.35 -20.76
N TYR A 78 4.55 8.61 -19.55
CA TYR A 78 5.38 7.72 -18.77
C TYR A 78 4.54 6.83 -17.85
N MET A 79 4.93 5.56 -17.76
CA MET A 79 4.32 4.60 -16.86
C MET A 79 4.79 4.86 -15.42
N GLY A 80 3.87 4.81 -14.46
CA GLY A 80 4.19 4.84 -13.04
C GLY A 80 2.97 4.55 -12.19
N TYR A 81 3.15 4.34 -10.90
CA TYR A 81 2.04 4.19 -9.95
C TYR A 81 2.39 4.93 -8.66
N VAL A 82 1.40 5.14 -7.80
CA VAL A 82 1.63 5.81 -6.52
C VAL A 82 2.29 4.83 -5.55
N GLU A 83 3.41 5.24 -4.93
CA GLU A 83 4.20 4.37 -4.06
C GLU A 83 3.40 3.76 -2.88
N SER A 84 2.37 4.46 -2.38
CA SER A 84 1.53 3.94 -1.28
C SER A 84 0.76 2.67 -1.65
N SER A 85 0.35 2.49 -2.91
CA SER A 85 -0.31 1.24 -3.32
C SER A 85 0.68 0.07 -3.37
N HIS A 86 1.91 0.31 -3.81
CA HIS A 86 2.99 -0.68 -3.76
C HIS A 86 3.36 -1.07 -2.33
N GLN A 87 3.46 -0.10 -1.41
CA GLN A 87 3.68 -0.39 0.01
C GLN A 87 2.54 -1.23 0.62
N LEU A 88 1.29 -0.94 0.26
CA LEU A 88 0.13 -1.72 0.72
C LEU A 88 0.08 -3.11 0.09
N HIS A 89 0.46 -3.26 -1.19
CA HIS A 89 0.64 -4.56 -1.82
C HIS A 89 1.70 -5.39 -1.11
N CYS A 90 2.85 -4.80 -0.80
CA CYS A 90 3.90 -5.48 -0.02
C CYS A 90 3.34 -5.96 1.33
N LEU A 91 2.61 -5.11 2.05
CA LEU A 91 1.96 -5.49 3.31
C LEU A 91 0.93 -6.62 3.13
N HIS A 92 0.13 -6.56 2.07
CA HIS A 92 -0.85 -7.60 1.74
C HIS A 92 -0.17 -8.93 1.41
N THR A 93 0.94 -8.93 0.68
CA THR A 93 1.75 -10.13 0.41
C THR A 93 2.18 -10.79 1.72
N LEU A 94 2.68 -10.03 2.71
CA LEU A 94 3.04 -10.60 4.02
C LEU A 94 1.84 -11.23 4.74
N TRP A 95 0.69 -10.55 4.71
CA TRP A 95 -0.54 -11.06 5.29
C TRP A 95 -1.03 -12.33 4.58
N ALA A 96 -1.03 -12.32 3.25
CA ALA A 96 -1.48 -13.42 2.41
C ALA A 96 -0.56 -14.64 2.54
N THR A 97 0.77 -14.49 2.56
CA THR A 97 1.73 -15.59 2.75
C THR A 97 1.48 -16.34 4.07
N LYS A 98 1.19 -15.62 5.17
CA LYS A 98 0.79 -16.25 6.43
C LYS A 98 -0.49 -17.06 6.29
N HIS A 99 -1.46 -16.55 5.53
CA HIS A 99 -2.76 -17.21 5.34
C HIS A 99 -2.73 -18.34 4.32
N LEU A 100 -1.85 -18.29 3.31
CA LEU A 100 -1.62 -19.31 2.30
C LEU A 100 -1.32 -20.68 2.93
N ILE A 101 -0.55 -20.71 4.03
CA ILE A 101 -0.23 -21.95 4.76
C ILE A 101 -1.50 -22.67 5.24
N LYS A 102 -2.54 -21.90 5.62
CA LYS A 102 -3.78 -22.44 6.20
C LYS A 102 -4.93 -22.53 5.20
N TYR A 103 -4.94 -21.67 4.17
CA TYR A 103 -6.02 -21.52 3.20
C TYR A 103 -5.45 -21.44 1.76
N PRO A 104 -4.69 -22.44 1.30
CA PRO A 104 -4.02 -22.38 0.00
C PRO A 104 -5.00 -22.21 -1.18
N GLU A 105 -6.21 -22.74 -1.05
CA GLU A 105 -7.28 -22.64 -2.04
C GLU A 105 -7.76 -21.21 -2.31
N LEU A 106 -7.55 -20.29 -1.37
CA LEU A 106 -7.94 -18.88 -1.50
C LEU A 106 -6.88 -18.02 -2.18
N PHE A 107 -5.67 -18.55 -2.41
CA PHE A 107 -4.58 -17.83 -3.04
C PHE A 107 -3.94 -18.64 -4.19
N PRO A 108 -4.73 -19.14 -5.16
CA PRO A 108 -4.24 -20.03 -6.20
C PRO A 108 -3.12 -19.40 -7.05
N ASN A 109 -3.20 -18.08 -7.29
CA ASN A 109 -2.18 -17.35 -8.06
C ASN A 109 -0.85 -17.26 -7.31
N MET A 110 -0.86 -17.03 -6.00
CA MET A 110 0.38 -17.01 -5.20
C MET A 110 0.98 -18.41 -5.14
N LEU A 111 0.15 -19.44 -4.98
CA LEU A 111 0.61 -20.82 -4.99
C LEU A 111 1.24 -21.21 -6.33
N ALA A 112 0.63 -20.81 -7.45
CA ALA A 112 1.16 -21.06 -8.79
C ALA A 112 2.51 -20.40 -8.99
N LYS A 113 2.66 -19.12 -8.61
CA LYS A 113 3.94 -18.40 -8.69
C LYS A 113 5.03 -19.04 -7.83
N GLN A 114 4.68 -19.43 -6.60
CA GLN A 114 5.61 -20.11 -5.71
C GLN A 114 6.09 -21.46 -6.27
N GLN A 115 5.25 -22.15 -7.04
CA GLN A 115 5.60 -23.40 -7.71
C GLN A 115 6.41 -23.18 -8.99
N GLU A 116 6.14 -22.10 -9.72
CA GLU A 116 6.82 -21.74 -10.97
C GLU A 116 8.25 -21.28 -10.71
N ASP A 117 8.44 -20.34 -9.78
CA ASP A 117 9.74 -19.77 -9.44
C ASP A 117 9.85 -19.47 -7.94
N PRO A 118 10.22 -20.46 -7.11
CA PRO A 118 10.31 -20.28 -5.67
C PRO A 118 11.41 -19.29 -5.26
N GLU A 119 12.51 -19.20 -6.02
CA GLU A 119 13.60 -18.27 -5.69
C GLU A 119 13.18 -16.81 -5.93
N LEU A 120 12.45 -16.55 -7.02
CA LEU A 120 11.89 -15.23 -7.28
C LEU A 120 10.85 -14.83 -6.23
N GLU A 121 9.97 -15.75 -5.81
CA GLU A 121 8.96 -15.44 -4.79
C GLU A 121 9.58 -15.21 -3.41
N ASP A 122 10.65 -15.93 -3.04
CA ASP A 122 11.41 -15.65 -1.82
C ASP A 122 12.07 -14.26 -1.89
N ALA A 123 12.68 -13.90 -3.02
CA ALA A 123 13.26 -12.57 -3.23
C ALA A 123 12.19 -11.47 -3.20
N HIS A 124 11.01 -11.73 -3.78
CA HIS A 124 9.88 -10.80 -3.76
C HIS A 124 9.33 -10.60 -2.33
N PHE A 125 9.28 -11.65 -1.51
CA PHE A 125 8.92 -11.57 -0.11
C PHE A 125 9.90 -10.67 0.68
N GLU A 126 11.21 -10.89 0.53
CA GLU A 126 12.24 -10.08 1.20
C GLU A 126 12.20 -8.62 0.74
N HIS A 127 11.96 -8.36 -0.55
CA HIS A 127 11.71 -7.01 -1.08
C HIS A 127 10.50 -6.36 -0.40
N CYS A 128 9.39 -7.09 -0.27
CA CYS A 128 8.18 -6.57 0.39
C CYS A 128 8.44 -6.20 1.86
N VAL A 129 9.19 -7.05 2.59
CA VAL A 129 9.58 -6.77 3.98
C VAL A 129 10.43 -5.49 4.05
N ASP A 130 11.45 -5.37 3.20
CA ASP A 130 12.34 -4.21 3.23
C ASP A 130 11.63 -2.92 2.82
N VAL A 131 10.78 -2.93 1.77
CA VAL A 131 10.00 -1.74 1.35
C VAL A 131 9.15 -1.21 2.50
N VAL A 132 8.41 -2.09 3.19
CA VAL A 132 7.57 -1.69 4.33
C VAL A 132 8.44 -1.16 5.47
N ARG A 133 9.59 -1.79 5.76
CA ARG A 133 10.56 -1.30 6.75
C ARG A 133 11.08 0.09 6.38
N GLN A 134 11.50 0.32 5.13
CA GLN A 134 12.00 1.63 4.68
C GLN A 134 10.95 2.69 4.91
N ARG A 135 9.69 2.41 4.53
CA ARG A 135 8.58 3.33 4.68
C ARG A 135 8.33 3.67 6.15
N LEU A 136 8.22 2.68 7.02
CA LEU A 136 7.98 2.88 8.45
C LEU A 136 9.09 3.69 9.11
N MET A 137 10.35 3.53 8.68
CA MET A 137 11.46 4.34 9.20
C MET A 137 11.49 5.76 8.60
N CYS A 138 11.14 5.91 7.32
CA CYS A 138 11.06 7.20 6.64
C CYS A 138 9.97 8.09 7.25
N THR A 139 8.84 7.49 7.63
CA THR A 139 7.72 8.17 8.30
C THR A 139 7.55 7.63 9.72
N ALA A 140 8.64 7.63 10.49
CA ALA A 140 8.62 7.13 11.86
C ALA A 140 7.56 7.83 12.70
N ASP A 141 6.74 7.03 13.38
CA ASP A 141 5.64 7.50 14.21
C ASP A 141 6.12 7.85 15.63
N PRO A 142 5.98 9.11 16.09
CA PRO A 142 6.41 9.50 17.43
C PRO A 142 5.40 9.16 18.54
N ALA A 143 4.24 8.57 18.22
CA ALA A 143 3.23 8.23 19.22
C ALA A 143 3.75 7.22 20.26
N ILE A 144 3.33 7.39 21.52
CA ILE A 144 3.75 6.55 22.64
C ILE A 144 2.65 5.55 22.99
N VAL A 145 2.95 4.25 22.89
CA VAL A 145 2.10 3.18 23.41
C VAL A 145 2.29 3.08 24.92
N THR A 146 1.26 3.46 25.69
CA THR A 146 1.24 3.32 27.15
C THR A 146 0.70 1.96 27.58
N PHE A 147 0.76 1.65 28.88
CA PHE A 147 0.20 0.42 29.44
C PHE A 147 -0.93 0.73 30.43
N GLN A 148 -1.93 -0.14 30.48
CA GLN A 148 -3.08 -0.04 31.38
C GLN A 148 -3.34 -1.34 32.14
N TRP A 149 -3.85 -1.24 33.36
CA TRP A 149 -4.29 -2.40 34.13
C TRP A 149 -5.67 -2.83 33.69
N ILE A 150 -5.79 -4.10 33.25
CA ILE A 150 -7.06 -4.70 32.84
C ILE A 150 -7.41 -5.79 33.85
N MET A 151 -8.63 -5.76 34.37
CA MET A 151 -9.13 -6.76 35.32
C MET A 151 -8.99 -8.17 34.73
N GLY A 152 -8.42 -9.09 35.50
CA GLY A 152 -8.23 -10.48 35.10
C GLY A 152 -6.94 -10.76 34.33
N LEU A 153 -6.14 -9.74 33.98
CA LEU A 153 -4.81 -9.95 33.42
C LEU A 153 -3.72 -9.88 34.51
N PRO A 154 -2.72 -10.79 34.48
CA PRO A 154 -1.67 -10.84 35.49
C PRO A 154 -0.60 -9.74 35.33
N ARG A 155 -0.66 -8.95 34.25
CA ARG A 155 0.32 -7.91 33.87
C ARG A 155 -0.41 -6.75 33.19
N PRO A 156 0.14 -5.53 33.23
CA PRO A 156 -0.46 -4.42 32.52
C PRO A 156 -0.38 -4.67 31.01
N TYR A 157 -1.39 -4.22 30.30
CA TYR A 157 -1.61 -4.51 28.89
C TYR A 157 -1.40 -3.25 28.05
N PRO A 158 -0.75 -3.35 26.88
CA PRO A 158 -0.50 -2.19 26.02
C PRO A 158 -1.81 -1.54 25.53
N ASN A 159 -1.85 -0.21 25.57
CA ASN A 159 -2.94 0.58 25.02
C ASN A 159 -2.57 1.03 23.59
N PHE A 160 -3.11 0.32 22.59
CA PHE A 160 -2.90 0.62 21.17
C PHE A 160 -3.86 1.67 20.60
N HIS A 161 -4.75 2.26 21.42
CA HIS A 161 -5.55 3.41 20.99
C HIS A 161 -4.72 4.69 21.12
N THR A 162 -3.73 4.81 20.24
CA THR A 162 -2.84 5.96 20.13
C THR A 162 -3.34 6.91 19.05
N GLY A 163 -2.99 8.19 19.19
CA GLY A 163 -3.34 9.24 18.23
C GLY A 163 -2.22 9.43 17.20
N HIS A 164 -2.60 9.57 15.94
CA HIS A 164 -1.68 9.61 14.80
C HIS A 164 -2.06 10.73 13.84
N MET A 165 -1.07 11.30 13.15
CA MET A 165 -1.29 12.17 12.00
C MET A 165 -1.18 11.33 10.73
N CYS A 166 -2.25 11.27 9.96
CA CYS A 166 -2.36 10.46 8.76
C CYS A 166 -2.47 11.36 7.54
N THR A 167 -1.93 10.92 6.41
CA THR A 167 -2.33 11.46 5.11
C THR A 167 -3.70 10.90 4.75
N ASP A 168 -4.55 11.70 4.12
CA ASP A 168 -5.84 11.25 3.59
C ASP A 168 -5.62 10.26 2.45
N TYR A 169 -5.61 8.98 2.79
CA TYR A 169 -5.43 7.89 1.84
C TYR A 169 -6.62 7.77 0.88
N GLY A 170 -7.83 8.09 1.33
CA GLY A 170 -9.03 8.06 0.49
C GLY A 170 -8.93 9.08 -0.64
N ALA A 171 -8.59 10.32 -0.30
CA ALA A 171 -8.37 11.37 -1.30
C ALA A 171 -7.24 11.01 -2.28
N LEU A 172 -6.14 10.43 -1.79
CA LEU A 172 -5.04 9.96 -2.64
C LEU A 172 -5.47 8.83 -3.57
N ARG A 173 -6.27 7.89 -3.06
CA ARG A 173 -6.81 6.79 -3.85
C ARG A 173 -7.75 7.28 -4.93
N ASP A 174 -8.70 8.15 -4.59
CA ASP A 174 -9.64 8.75 -5.54
C ASP A 174 -8.94 9.57 -6.63
N TRP A 175 -7.86 10.26 -6.27
CA TRP A 175 -7.01 10.95 -7.25
C TRP A 175 -6.32 9.95 -8.19
N THR A 176 -5.81 8.83 -7.65
CA THR A 176 -5.11 7.79 -8.42
C THR A 176 -6.07 7.10 -9.40
N ASP A 177 -7.24 6.69 -8.92
CA ASP A 177 -8.23 5.96 -9.72
C ASP A 177 -8.76 6.80 -10.89
N ARG A 178 -9.00 8.11 -10.67
CA ARG A 178 -9.42 9.03 -11.75
C ARG A 178 -8.36 9.24 -12.83
N ARG A 179 -7.12 8.91 -12.56
CA ARG A 179 -5.95 9.09 -13.44
C ARG A 179 -5.38 7.78 -13.97
N ALA A 180 -6.01 6.66 -13.63
CA ALA A 180 -5.64 5.36 -14.14
C ALA A 180 -5.59 5.39 -15.67
N ALA A 181 -4.49 4.88 -16.24
CA ALA A 181 -4.41 4.66 -17.68
C ALA A 181 -5.45 3.62 -18.10
N ASP A 182 -6.09 3.88 -19.22
CA ASP A 182 -7.04 2.96 -19.84
C ASP A 182 -6.27 1.83 -20.54
N LEU A 183 -5.97 0.78 -19.78
CA LEU A 183 -5.18 -0.36 -20.24
C LEU A 183 -5.95 -1.28 -21.18
N ASP A 184 -7.29 -1.21 -21.24
CA ASP A 184 -8.10 -1.97 -22.20
C ASP A 184 -7.75 -1.61 -23.65
N LYS A 185 -7.14 -0.44 -23.86
CA LYS A 185 -6.60 -0.01 -25.15
C LYS A 185 -5.24 -0.65 -25.51
N LEU A 186 -4.56 -1.35 -24.59
CA LEU A 186 -3.29 -2.08 -24.84
C LEU A 186 -3.53 -3.47 -25.45
N GLU A 187 -4.67 -4.08 -25.19
CA GLU A 187 -4.99 -5.46 -25.62
C GLU A 187 -5.68 -5.51 -27.00
N GLY A 188 -5.75 -4.37 -27.71
CA GLY A 188 -6.31 -4.23 -29.06
C GLY A 188 -5.28 -4.31 -30.17
#